data_AF-A0A2H0VX15-F1
#
_entry.id   AF-A0A2H0VX15-F1
#
_cell.length_a   1.000
_cell.length_b   1.000
_cell.length_c   1.000
_cell.angle_alpha   90.00
_cell.angle_beta   90.00
_cell.angle_gamma   90.00
#
_symmetry.space_group_name_H-M   'P 1'
#
loop_
_entity.id
_entity.type
_entity.pdbx_description
1 polymer ?
#
loop_
_entity_poly.entity_id
_entity_poly.type
_entity_poly.pdbx_seq_one_letter_code
_entity_poly.pdbx_strand_id
1 'polypeptide(L)'
;KKDNPSGLPENDAQLEIPVMLSSCSDEEMSSYVEGLVDQYIRDNISTLSPVEPVLGGEFYVVSIEFKGDDEVSVVYEDGHIQESFNAVYELTAFGDVSVVIE
;
A
#
# COMPACT_ATOMS: atom_id res chain seq x y z
N LYS A 1 9.29 -9.50 53.01
CA LYS A 1 9.79 -10.41 51.94
C LYS A 1 8.57 -11.00 51.27
N LYS A 2 8.36 -10.70 49.98
CA LYS A 2 7.31 -11.35 49.18
C LYS A 2 8.03 -12.46 48.43
N ASP A 3 7.70 -13.71 48.73
CA ASP A 3 8.28 -14.88 48.09
C ASP A 3 7.65 -15.05 46.70
N ASN A 4 8.49 -15.15 45.66
CA ASN A 4 8.06 -15.53 44.32
C ASN A 4 7.63 -17.01 44.34
N PRO A 5 6.33 -17.34 44.20
CA PRO A 5 5.85 -18.71 44.34
C PRO A 5 6.25 -19.62 43.18
N SER A 6 6.83 -19.08 42.10
CA SER A 6 7.21 -19.84 40.91
C SER A 6 8.59 -20.49 41.00
N GLY A 7 9.44 -20.10 41.97
CA GLY A 7 10.79 -20.65 42.13
C GLY A 7 11.75 -20.37 40.95
N LEU A 8 11.33 -19.59 39.96
CA LEU A 8 12.19 -19.12 38.89
C LEU A 8 12.96 -17.88 39.37
N PRO A 9 14.25 -17.72 39.01
CA PRO A 9 14.95 -16.47 39.25
C PRO A 9 14.15 -15.34 38.59
N GLU A 10 13.93 -14.24 39.33
CA GLU A 10 13.43 -12.97 38.79
C GLU A 10 14.48 -12.45 37.81
N ASN A 11 14.46 -12.98 36.58
CA ASN A 11 15.27 -12.49 35.49
C ASN A 11 14.49 -11.35 34.81
N ASP A 12 14.24 -10.28 35.58
CA ASP A 12 13.77 -8.98 35.09
C ASP A 12 14.93 -8.22 34.44
N ALA A 13 15.73 -8.90 33.62
CA ALA A 13 16.68 -8.22 32.76
C ALA A 13 15.86 -7.38 31.77
N GLN A 14 15.68 -6.11 32.10
CA GLN A 14 15.15 -5.12 31.16
C GLN A 14 16.13 -5.05 29.99
N LEU A 15 15.78 -5.75 28.92
CA LEU A 15 16.51 -5.72 27.68
C LEU A 15 16.10 -4.42 26.98
N GLU A 16 16.88 -3.36 27.17
CA GLU A 16 16.75 -2.15 26.37
C GLU A 16 17.21 -2.49 24.95
N ILE A 17 16.25 -2.86 24.10
CA ILE A 17 16.49 -3.04 22.68
C ILE A 17 16.62 -1.64 22.09
N PRO A 18 17.79 -1.21 21.57
CA PRO A 18 17.88 0.06 20.88
C PRO A 18 17.07 -0.07 19.59
N VAL A 19 15.88 0.54 19.56
CA VAL A 19 15.15 0.74 18.31
C VAL A 19 15.92 1.81 17.55
N MET A 20 16.85 1.36 16.70
CA MET A 20 17.46 2.22 15.70
C MET A 20 16.39 2.53 14.67
N LEU A 21 15.62 3.59 14.92
CA LEU A 21 14.73 4.17 13.93
C LEU A 21 15.64 4.90 12.93
N SER A 22 16.18 4.16 11.96
CA SER A 22 16.86 4.74 10.82
C SER A 22 15.92 5.77 10.21
N SER A 23 16.36 7.02 10.16
CA SER A 23 15.63 8.08 9.48
C SER A 23 15.37 7.64 8.04
N CYS A 24 14.12 7.31 7.73
CA CYS A 24 13.69 7.08 6.36
C CYS A 24 13.84 8.42 5.63
N SER A 25 14.61 8.44 4.55
CA SER A 25 14.67 9.59 3.66
C SER A 25 13.32 9.77 2.98
N ASP A 26 12.95 11.00 2.63
CA ASP A 26 11.69 11.30 1.95
C ASP A 26 11.55 10.52 0.63
N GLU A 27 12.66 10.27 -0.08
CA GLU A 27 12.68 9.50 -1.33
C GLU A 27 12.35 8.02 -1.13
N GLU A 28 12.85 7.41 -0.06
CA GLU A 28 12.56 6.01 0.28
C GLU A 28 11.11 5.85 0.75
N MET A 29 10.60 6.85 1.47
CA MET A 29 9.21 6.88 1.89
C MET A 29 8.27 7.02 0.69
N SER A 30 8.59 7.90 -0.26
CA SER A 30 7.82 8.08 -1.49
C SER A 30 7.79 6.79 -2.31
N SER A 31 8.95 6.17 -2.55
CA SER A 31 9.02 4.90 -3.29
C SER A 31 8.21 3.78 -2.61
N TYR A 32 8.21 3.74 -1.28
CA TYR A 32 7.40 2.78 -0.53
C TYR A 32 5.89 3.05 -0.69
N VAL A 33 5.48 4.32 -0.63
CA VAL A 33 4.08 4.73 -0.84
C VAL A 33 3.62 4.36 -2.26
N GLU A 34 4.39 4.71 -3.28
CA GLU A 34 4.11 4.35 -4.68
C GLU A 34 3.95 2.83 -4.84
N GLY A 35 4.78 2.03 -4.17
CA GLY A 35 4.68 0.57 -4.18
C GLY A 35 3.37 0.05 -3.59
N LEU A 36 2.90 0.63 -2.47
CA LEU A 36 1.62 0.27 -1.86
C LEU A 36 0.43 0.63 -2.77
N VAL A 37 0.51 1.80 -3.42
CA VAL A 37 -0.54 2.29 -4.32
C VAL A 37 -0.59 1.47 -5.61
N ASP A 38 0.56 1.15 -6.21
CA ASP A 38 0.64 0.28 -7.40
C ASP A 38 -0.02 -1.07 -7.12
N GLN A 39 0.34 -1.69 -5.99
CA GLN A 39 -0.24 -2.98 -5.60
C GLN A 39 -1.76 -2.87 -5.41
N TYR A 40 -2.23 -1.86 -4.66
CA TYR A 40 -3.65 -1.66 -4.43
C TYR A 40 -4.43 -1.51 -5.76
N ILE A 41 -3.92 -0.70 -6.69
CA ILE A 41 -4.57 -0.47 -7.98
C ILE A 41 -4.64 -1.77 -8.78
N ARG A 42 -3.55 -2.54 -8.84
CA ARG A 42 -3.52 -3.82 -9.56
C ARG A 42 -4.49 -4.83 -8.98
N ASP A 43 -4.54 -4.95 -7.66
CA ASP A 43 -5.41 -5.90 -6.98
C ASP A 43 -6.89 -5.53 -7.09
N ASN A 44 -7.21 -4.24 -7.32
CA ASN A 44 -8.57 -3.72 -7.33
C ASN A 44 -9.03 -3.17 -8.69
N ILE A 45 -8.26 -3.33 -9.77
CA ILE A 45 -8.54 -2.67 -11.06
C ILE A 45 -9.93 -2.97 -11.60
N SER A 46 -10.41 -4.21 -11.46
CA SER A 46 -11.75 -4.63 -11.89
C SER A 46 -12.87 -3.94 -11.11
N THR A 47 -12.60 -3.51 -9.87
CA THR A 47 -13.57 -2.76 -9.05
C THR A 47 -13.43 -1.25 -9.26
N LEU A 48 -12.22 -0.77 -9.52
CA LEU A 48 -11.94 0.64 -9.80
C LEU A 48 -12.47 1.04 -11.19
N SER A 49 -12.46 0.15 -12.17
CA SER A 49 -12.92 0.46 -13.51
C SER A 49 -14.38 0.98 -13.51
N PRO A 50 -14.65 2.17 -14.10
CA PRO A 50 -16.01 2.70 -14.25
C PRO A 50 -16.81 1.93 -15.33
N VAL A 51 -16.16 1.06 -16.09
CA VAL A 51 -16.75 0.24 -17.15
C VAL A 51 -16.56 -1.24 -16.85
N GLU A 52 -17.48 -2.07 -17.31
CA GLU A 52 -17.35 -3.52 -17.22
C GLU A 52 -16.46 -4.08 -18.34
N PRO A 53 -15.69 -5.15 -18.08
CA PRO A 53 -14.91 -5.82 -19.12
C PRO A 53 -15.85 -6.51 -20.13
N VAL A 54 -15.39 -6.68 -21.36
CA VAL A 54 -16.19 -7.22 -22.45
C VAL A 54 -15.87 -8.69 -22.71
N LEU A 55 -16.86 -9.42 -23.24
CA LEU A 55 -16.71 -10.82 -23.67
C LEU A 55 -16.18 -11.78 -22.59
N GLY A 56 -16.35 -11.44 -21.31
CA GLY A 56 -15.86 -12.24 -20.19
C GLY A 56 -14.36 -12.11 -19.93
N GLY A 57 -13.72 -11.02 -20.40
CA GLY A 57 -12.37 -10.66 -20.00
C GLY A 57 -12.28 -10.21 -18.54
N GLU A 58 -11.06 -10.10 -18.04
CA GLU A 58 -10.75 -9.46 -16.75
C GLU A 58 -9.76 -8.33 -17.00
N PHE A 59 -9.99 -7.17 -16.38
CA PHE A 59 -9.08 -6.05 -16.50
C PHE A 59 -7.76 -6.34 -15.78
N TYR A 60 -6.66 -5.95 -16.40
CA TYR A 60 -5.34 -5.90 -15.78
C TYR A 60 -4.64 -4.58 -16.12
N VAL A 61 -3.77 -4.14 -15.20
CA VAL A 61 -3.04 -2.88 -15.35
C VAL A 61 -1.87 -3.05 -16.30
N VAL A 62 -1.82 -2.17 -17.31
CA VAL A 62 -0.73 -2.06 -18.30
C VAL A 62 0.36 -1.14 -17.79
N SER A 63 -0.02 0.04 -17.28
CA SER A 63 0.94 1.02 -16.75
C SER A 63 0.33 1.90 -15.66
N ILE A 64 1.17 2.31 -14.73
CA ILE A 64 0.87 3.29 -13.69
C ILE A 64 1.92 4.41 -13.79
N GLU A 65 1.48 5.65 -13.85
CA GLU A 65 2.33 6.84 -13.87
C GLU A 65 1.94 7.75 -12.70
N PHE A 66 2.87 7.95 -11.76
CA PHE A 66 2.73 8.90 -10.66
C PHE A 66 3.06 10.32 -11.17
N LYS A 67 2.09 11.24 -11.07
CA LYS A 67 2.18 12.60 -11.64
C LYS A 67 2.48 13.68 -10.58
N GLY A 68 2.44 13.32 -9.30
CA GLY A 68 2.67 14.19 -8.16
C GLY A 68 2.72 13.39 -6.86
N ASP A 69 2.56 14.08 -5.74
CA ASP A 69 2.60 13.45 -4.40
C ASP A 69 1.39 12.54 -4.11
N ASP A 70 0.25 12.78 -4.76
CA ASP A 70 -1.01 12.08 -4.53
C ASP A 70 -1.80 11.78 -5.82
N GLU A 71 -1.26 12.13 -7.00
CA GLU A 71 -1.91 11.94 -8.30
C GLU A 71 -1.32 10.76 -9.08
N VAL A 72 -2.19 9.94 -9.67
CA VAL A 72 -1.81 8.78 -10.46
C VAL A 72 -2.65 8.63 -11.73
N SER A 73 -1.99 8.22 -12.81
CA SER A 73 -2.63 7.88 -14.08
C SER A 73 -2.48 6.39 -14.36
N VAL A 74 -3.59 5.70 -14.57
CA VAL A 74 -3.63 4.26 -14.74
C VAL A 74 -4.12 3.92 -16.14
N VAL A 75 -3.41 3.04 -16.84
CA VAL A 75 -3.84 2.43 -18.10
C VAL A 75 -4.03 0.94 -17.87
N TYR A 76 -5.16 0.41 -18.33
CA TYR A 76 -5.55 -0.97 -18.09
C TYR A 76 -6.36 -1.50 -19.27
N GLU A 77 -6.38 -2.81 -19.43
CA GLU A 77 -7.07 -3.48 -20.55
C GLU A 77 -7.59 -4.85 -20.15
N ASP A 78 -8.54 -5.39 -20.90
CA ASP A 78 -9.10 -6.74 -20.71
C ASP A 78 -8.74 -7.69 -21.88
N GLY A 79 -7.83 -7.25 -22.76
CA GLY A 79 -7.45 -7.91 -24.00
C GLY A 79 -8.34 -7.58 -25.21
N HIS A 80 -9.43 -6.81 -25.04
CA HIS A 80 -10.30 -6.36 -26.13
C HIS A 80 -10.44 -4.84 -26.18
N ILE A 81 -10.60 -4.21 -25.03
CA ILE A 81 -10.66 -2.76 -24.85
C ILE A 81 -9.57 -2.30 -23.89
N GLN A 82 -9.05 -1.10 -24.14
CA GLN A 82 -8.07 -0.43 -23.29
C GLN A 82 -8.66 0.89 -22.82
N GLU A 83 -8.58 1.12 -21.52
CA GLU A 83 -9.12 2.30 -20.85
C GLU A 83 -8.04 2.96 -20.00
N SER A 84 -8.33 4.18 -19.55
CA SER A 84 -7.46 4.91 -18.63
C SER A 84 -8.24 5.84 -17.74
N PHE A 85 -7.79 6.02 -16.50
CA PHE A 85 -8.32 7.04 -15.59
C PHE A 85 -7.19 7.78 -14.86
N ASN A 86 -7.48 9.00 -14.42
CA ASN A 86 -6.69 9.67 -13.40
C ASN A 86 -7.38 9.47 -12.04
N ALA A 87 -6.58 9.36 -10.99
CA ALA A 87 -7.09 9.23 -9.64
C ALA A 87 -6.18 9.97 -8.67
N VAL A 88 -6.77 10.34 -7.54
CA VAL A 88 -6.05 10.80 -6.36
C VAL A 88 -6.01 9.65 -5.35
N TYR A 89 -4.87 9.45 -4.70
CA TYR A 89 -4.71 8.45 -3.67
C TYR A 89 -4.33 9.06 -2.32
N GLU A 90 -4.77 8.41 -1.25
CA GLU A 90 -4.41 8.77 0.11
C GLU A 90 -3.86 7.54 0.84
N LEU A 91 -2.79 7.75 1.61
CA LEU A 91 -2.24 6.74 2.52
C LEU A 91 -2.50 7.18 3.96
N THR A 92 -3.17 6.32 4.73
CA THR A 92 -3.35 6.56 6.17
C THR A 92 -2.07 6.27 6.95
N ALA A 93 -1.95 6.80 8.17
CA ALA A 93 -0.83 6.52 9.06
C ALA A 93 -0.71 5.02 9.46
N PHE A 94 -1.73 4.21 9.17
CA PHE A 94 -1.75 2.77 9.42
C PHE A 94 -1.42 1.93 8.18
N GLY A 95 -1.18 2.58 7.03
CA GLY A 95 -0.83 1.93 5.77
C GLY A 95 -2.02 1.55 4.90
N ASP A 96 -3.23 2.03 5.20
CA ASP A 96 -4.40 1.81 4.33
C ASP A 96 -4.33 2.74 3.12
N VAL A 97 -4.48 2.18 1.93
CA VAL A 97 -4.54 2.94 0.66
C VAL A 97 -6.00 3.16 0.28
N SER A 98 -6.35 4.39 -0.07
CA SER A 98 -7.63 4.76 -0.69
C SER A 98 -7.38 5.43 -2.02
N VAL A 99 -8.14 5.06 -3.06
CA VAL A 99 -8.03 5.63 -4.42
C VAL A 99 -9.39 6.17 -4.85
N VAL A 100 -9.41 7.42 -5.29
CA VAL A 100 -10.61 8.13 -5.77
C VAL A 100 -10.40 8.54 -7.22
N ILE A 101 -11.25 8.05 -8.12
CA ILE A 101 -11.21 8.38 -9.55
C ILE A 101 -11.88 9.74 -9.78
N GLU A 102 -11.27 10.56 -10.63
CA GLU A 102 -11.76 11.90 -11.00
C GLU A 102 -12.86 11.89 -12.07
#